data_AF-A0A2E4QSK9-F1
#
_entry.id   AF-A0A2E4QSK9-F1
#
_cell.length_a   1.000
_cell.length_b   1.000
_cell.length_c   1.000
_cell.angle_alpha   90.00
_cell.angle_beta   90.00
_cell.angle_gamma   90.00
#
_symmetry.space_group_name_H-M   'P 1'
#
loop_
_entity.id
_entity.type
_entity.pdbx_description
1 polymer ?
#
loop_
_entity_poly.entity_id
_entity_poly.type
_entity_poly.pdbx_seq_one_letter_code
_entity_poly.pdbx_strand_id
1 'polypeptide(L)' 'MAGVGIFYVAMIAFFIYCQWRVWSKAGFNGAWSLLLLVPIVNLGAYLYFVFADWPVQKKALNDSTFE' A
#
# COMPACT_ATOMS: atom_id res chain seq x y z
N MET A 1 -11.26 -22.14 21.23
CA MET A 1 -11.87 -20.96 20.58
C MET A 1 -10.98 -19.70 20.67
N ALA A 2 -10.25 -19.45 21.76
CA ALA A 2 -9.39 -18.26 21.89
C ALA A 2 -8.20 -18.17 20.91
N GLY A 3 -7.57 -19.30 20.54
CA GLY A 3 -6.41 -19.30 19.63
C GLY A 3 -6.73 -18.84 18.20
N VAL A 4 -7.95 -19.11 17.72
CA VAL A 4 -8.39 -18.69 16.38
C VAL A 4 -8.55 -17.17 16.32
N GLY A 5 -9.04 -16.54 17.39
CA GLY A 5 -9.18 -15.09 17.48
C GLY A 5 -7.84 -14.36 17.38
N ILE A 6 -6.81 -14.83 18.11
CA ILE A 6 -5.47 -14.24 18.08
C ILE A 6 -4.84 -14.38 16.69
N PHE A 7 -4.97 -15.55 16.06
CA PHE A 7 -4.48 -15.78 14.71
C PHE A 7 -5.15 -14.84 13.69
N TYR A 8 -6.47 -14.63 13.83
CA TYR A 8 -7.22 -13.74 12.94
C TYR A 8 -6.77 -12.28 13.08
N VAL A 9 -6.57 -11.80 14.31
CA VAL A 9 -6.05 -10.45 14.57
C VAL A 9 -4.63 -10.28 14.02
N ALA A 10 -3.76 -11.29 14.20
CA ALA A 10 -2.40 -11.27 13.66
C ALA A 10 -2.40 -11.21 12.12
N MET A 11 -3.28 -11.97 11.46
CA MET A 11 -3.44 -11.92 10.00
C MET A 11 -3.86 -10.52 9.51
N ILE A 12 -4.84 -9.90 10.18
CA ILE A 12 -5.31 -8.55 9.82
C ILE A 12 -4.18 -7.53 9.98
N ALA A 13 -3.46 -7.57 11.11
CA ALA A 13 -2.33 -6.68 11.35
C ALA A 13 -1.22 -6.85 10.30
N PHE A 14 -0.92 -8.09 9.93
CA PHE A 14 0.04 -8.39 8.86
C PHE A 14 -0.40 -7.85 7.51
N PHE A 15 -1.69 -7.98 7.17
CA PHE A 15 -2.26 -7.43 5.93
C PHE A 15 -2.12 -5.90 5.86
N ILE A 16 -2.43 -5.21 6.96
CA ILE A 16 -2.28 -3.75 7.08
C ILE A 16 -0.81 -3.35 6.92
N TYR A 17 0.10 -4.09 7.54
CA TYR A 17 1.54 -3.85 7.42
C TYR A 17 2.04 -4.04 5.98
N CYS A 18 1.63 -5.12 5.30
CA CYS A 18 1.95 -5.36 3.90
C CYS A 18 1.44 -4.25 3.01
N GLN A 19 0.19 -3.80 3.19
CA GLN A 19 -0.37 -2.66 2.49
C GLN A 19 0.50 -1.42 2.69
N TRP A 20 0.81 -1.03 3.93
CA TRP A 20 1.67 0.13 4.18
C TRP A 20 3.01 0.05 3.45
N ARG A 21 3.66 -1.13 3.47
CA ARG A 21 4.93 -1.34 2.76
C ARG A 21 4.80 -1.17 1.23
N VAL A 22 3.70 -1.63 0.64
CA VAL A 22 3.43 -1.48 -0.81
C VAL A 22 3.28 0.00 -1.18
N TRP A 23 2.49 0.76 -0.41
CA TRP A 23 2.29 2.19 -0.64
C TRP A 23 3.57 3.00 -0.50
N SER A 24 4.38 2.69 0.52
CA SER A 24 5.67 3.32 0.71
C SER A 24 6.64 3.01 -0.43
N LYS A 25 6.59 1.81 -1.01
CA LYS A 25 7.41 1.42 -2.17
C LYS A 25 6.95 2.06 -3.48
N ALA A 26 5.65 2.25 -3.64
CA ALA A 26 5.11 2.96 -4.80
C ALA A 26 5.58 4.42 -4.83
N GLY A 27 5.98 4.99 -3.68
CA GLY A 27 6.50 6.35 -3.53
C GLY A 27 5.45 7.36 -3.05
N PHE A 28 4.31 6.86 -2.55
CA PHE A 28 3.28 7.69 -1.92
C PHE A 28 3.60 7.94 -0.44
N ASN A 29 3.20 9.10 0.08
CA ASN A 29 3.38 9.46 1.48
C ASN A 29 2.60 8.47 2.38
N GLY A 30 3.27 7.86 3.36
CA GLY A 30 2.69 6.87 4.28
C GLY A 30 1.45 7.34 5.04
N ALA A 31 1.19 8.66 5.06
CA ALA A 31 -0.05 9.26 5.55
C ALA A 31 -1.33 8.80 4.81
N TRP A 32 -1.23 8.28 3.57
CA TRP A 32 -2.36 7.64 2.89
C TRP A 32 -2.82 6.34 3.57
N SER A 33 -1.96 5.71 4.38
CA SER A 33 -2.31 4.53 5.17
C SER A 33 -3.38 4.83 6.23
N LEU A 34 -3.46 6.07 6.74
CA LEU A 34 -4.52 6.48 7.66
C LEU A 34 -5.90 6.54 7.00
N LEU A 35 -5.97 6.73 5.68
CA LEU A 35 -7.23 6.69 4.94
C LEU A 35 -7.74 5.26 4.72
N LEU A 36 -6.88 4.23 4.84
CA LEU A 36 -7.27 2.82 4.76
C LEU A 36 -8.14 2.35 5.94
N LEU A 37 -8.28 3.15 7.00
CA LEU A 37 -9.29 2.95 8.05
C LEU A 37 -10.73 3.03 7.50
N VAL A 38 -10.92 3.65 6.33
CA VAL A 38 -12.21 3.74 5.66
C VAL A 38 -12.29 2.67 4.56
N PRO A 39 -13.22 1.69 4.65
CA PRO A 39 -13.29 0.57 3.70
C PRO A 39 -13.47 1.00 2.23
N ILE A 40 -14.18 2.10 2.00
CA ILE A 40 -14.41 2.67 0.66
C ILE A 40 -13.11 3.19 0.05
N VAL A 41 -12.22 3.78 0.87
CA VAL A 41 -10.95 4.31 0.39
C VAL A 41 -9.98 3.18 0.03
N ASN A 42 -10.08 2.01 0.68
CA ASN A 42 -9.29 0.84 0.32
C ASN A 42 -9.62 0.36 -1.12
N LEU A 43 -10.90 0.33 -1.50
CA LEU A 43 -11.34 0.05 -2.87
C LEU A 43 -10.86 1.11 -3.87
N GLY A 44 -11.03 2.39 -3.53
CA GLY A 44 -10.54 3.50 -4.37
C GLY A 44 -9.02 3.48 -4.55
N ALA A 45 -8.29 3.08 -3.51
CA ALA A 45 -6.85 2.93 -3.56
C ALA A 45 -6.38 1.81 -4.49
N TYR A 46 -7.07 0.65 -4.49
CA TYR A 46 -6.77 -0.42 -5.44
C TYR A 46 -6.99 0.05 -6.88
N LEU A 47 -8.08 0.76 -7.16
CA LEU A 47 -8.34 1.35 -8.47
C LEU A 47 -7.27 2.38 -8.83
N TYR A 48 -6.88 3.24 -7.88
CA TYR A 48 -5.81 4.20 -8.07
C TYR A 48 -4.48 3.51 -8.35
N PHE A 49 -4.13 2.43 -7.64
CA PHE A 49 -2.91 1.66 -7.90
C PHE A 49 -2.84 1.06 -9.32
N VAL A 50 -3.99 0.66 -9.86
CA VAL A 50 -4.11 0.09 -11.22
C VAL A 50 -3.93 1.16 -12.30
N PHE A 51 -4.48 2.36 -12.10
CA PHE A 51 -4.52 3.40 -13.13
C PHE A 51 -3.48 4.51 -12.94
N ALA A 52 -2.96 4.71 -11.73
CA ALA A 52 -2.00 5.77 -11.45
C ALA A 52 -0.60 5.35 -11.89
N ASP A 53 0.14 6.30 -12.46
CA ASP A 53 1.58 6.14 -12.68
C ASP A 53 2.32 6.10 -11.36
N TRP A 54 3.17 5.10 -11.18
CA TRP A 54 3.90 4.95 -9.93
C TRP A 54 5.12 5.90 -9.93
N PRO A 55 5.28 6.77 -8.90
CA PRO A 55 6.40 7.70 -8.87
C PRO A 55 7.77 7.01 -8.86
N VAL A 56 7.86 5.77 -8.37
CA VAL A 56 9.08 4.95 -8.46
C VAL A 56 9.49 4.64 -9.92
N GLN A 57 8.54 4.40 -10.83
CA GLN A 57 8.84 4.18 -12.25
C GLN A 57 9.37 5.45 -12.91
N LYS A 58 8.81 6.62 -12.56
CA LYS A 58 9.31 7.91 -13.06
C LYS A 58 10.76 8.17 -12.63
N LYS A 59 11.13 7.78 -11.41
CA LYS A 59 12.51 7.93 -10.92
C LYS A 59 13.48 7.02 -11.68
N ALA A 60 13.11 5.75 -11.89
CA ALA A 60 13.93 4.79 -12.65
C ALA A 60 14.14 5.20 -14.12
N LEU A 61 13.10 5.71 -14.78
CA LEU A 61 13.19 6.23 -16.16
C LEU A 61 14.17 7.40 -16.27
N ASN A 62 14.09 8.35 -15.33
CA ASN A 62 14.95 9.53 -15.34
C ASN A 62 16.43 9.16 -15.21
N ASP A 63 16.78 8.21 -14.33
CA ASP A 63 18.17 7.78 -14.15
C ASP A 63 18.76 7.12 -15.42
N SER A 64 17.98 6.33 -16.16
CA SER A 64 18.43 5.68 -17.42
C SER A 64 18.53 6.62 -18.64
N THR A 65 17.99 7.84 -18.56
CA THR A 65 18.02 8.80 -19.68
C THR A 65 19.35 9.58 -19.74
N PHE A 66 20.18 9.48 -18.70
CA PHE A 66 21.46 10.17 -18.57
C PHE A 66 22.69 9.25 -18.69
N GLU A 67 22.48 7.97 -19.05
CA GLU A 67 23.55 7.02 -19.42
C GLU A 67 23.85 7.02 -20.93
#